data_AF-G0MSX1-F1
#
_entry.id   AF-G0MSX1-F1
#
_cell.length_a   1.000
_cell.length_b   1.000
_cell.length_c   1.000
_cell.angle_alpha   90.00
_cell.angle_beta   90.00
_cell.angle_gamma   90.00
#
_symmetry.space_group_name_H-M   'P 1'
#
loop_
_entity.id
_entity.type
_entity.pdbx_description
1 polymer ?
#
loop_
_entity_poly.entity_id
_entity_poly.type
_entity_poly.pdbx_seq_one_letter_code
_entity_poly.pdbx_strand_id
1 'polypeptide(L)'
;MYYLTIFVVSSIVVIVYSCIPTQQVDSMTTTTVATTTTTVTEPPFPCSVCPKIYDPTCMGIGIPDLLTGCPTAAEAAIEYTVGAITAIIPFIPSGSCATIITCPLTTSLRIKTPLGDLPAPVLYAWCEETGPDAGTWYTGTSILLRIELASLACQPIISG
;
A
#
# COMPACT_ATOMS: atom_id res chain seq x y z
N MET A 1 70.17 -42.35 -19.02
CA MET A 1 69.02 -41.99 -19.88
C MET A 1 67.76 -41.79 -19.03
N TYR A 2 67.81 -40.87 -18.05
CA TYR A 2 66.72 -40.61 -17.08
C TYR A 2 66.35 -39.12 -16.96
N TYR A 3 66.94 -38.26 -17.80
CA TYR A 3 66.72 -36.81 -17.77
C TYR A 3 65.73 -36.30 -18.82
N LEU A 4 65.33 -37.14 -19.79
CA LEU A 4 64.40 -36.74 -20.86
C LEU A 4 62.93 -36.83 -20.43
N THR A 5 62.61 -37.61 -19.40
CA THR A 5 61.23 -37.88 -18.98
C THR A 5 60.65 -36.81 -18.05
N ILE A 6 61.49 -35.97 -17.41
CA ILE A 6 61.04 -34.93 -16.46
C ILE A 6 60.65 -33.63 -17.19
N PHE A 7 61.27 -33.33 -18.33
CA PHE A 7 60.98 -32.09 -19.07
C PHE A 7 59.61 -32.08 -19.76
N VAL A 8 59.08 -33.27 -20.11
CA VAL A 8 57.83 -33.39 -20.88
C VAL A 8 56.59 -33.16 -20.01
N VAL A 9 56.68 -33.31 -18.68
CA VAL A 9 55.51 -33.13 -17.78
C VAL A 9 55.25 -31.65 -17.44
N SER A 10 56.29 -30.80 -17.50
CA SER A 10 56.17 -29.36 -17.18
C SER A 10 55.42 -28.56 -18.25
N SER A 11 55.50 -28.96 -19.53
CA SER A 11 54.92 -28.20 -20.64
C SER A 11 53.43 -28.46 -20.87
N ILE A 12 52.83 -29.45 -20.23
CA ILE A 12 51.42 -29.83 -20.43
C ILE A 12 50.48 -28.94 -19.58
N VAL A 13 50.99 -28.26 -18.56
CA VAL A 13 50.20 -27.41 -17.65
C VAL A 13 49.81 -26.06 -18.29
N VAL A 14 50.46 -25.65 -19.39
CA VAL A 14 50.28 -24.30 -19.96
C VAL A 14 49.24 -24.24 -21.09
N ILE A 15 48.83 -25.37 -21.67
CA ILE A 15 47.98 -25.37 -22.89
C ILE A 15 46.47 -25.40 -22.57
N VAL A 16 46.08 -25.65 -21.32
CA VAL A 16 44.66 -25.70 -20.91
C VAL A 16 44.01 -24.30 -20.78
N TYR A 17 44.75 -23.21 -21.02
CA TYR A 17 44.26 -21.84 -20.83
C TYR A 17 43.91 -21.07 -22.12
N SER A 18 43.75 -21.75 -23.26
CA SER A 18 43.42 -21.09 -24.53
C SER A 18 42.07 -21.51 -25.10
N CYS A 19 41.00 -21.23 -24.35
CA CYS A 19 39.70 -20.88 -24.94
C CYS A 19 38.80 -20.20 -23.88
N ILE A 20 38.95 -18.89 -23.72
CA ILE A 20 37.93 -18.07 -23.03
C ILE A 20 37.09 -17.43 -24.13
N PRO A 21 35.77 -17.69 -24.21
CA PRO A 21 34.91 -16.94 -25.10
C PRO A 21 34.84 -15.48 -24.60
N THR A 22 35.21 -14.53 -25.46
CA THR A 22 34.95 -13.11 -25.23
C THR A 22 33.46 -12.86 -25.37
N GLN A 23 32.72 -12.97 -24.25
CA GLN A 23 31.37 -12.43 -24.17
C GLN A 23 31.51 -10.91 -24.11
N GLN A 24 31.14 -10.24 -25.20
CA GLN A 24 30.87 -8.81 -25.20
C GLN A 24 29.69 -8.57 -24.26
N VAL A 25 30.00 -8.23 -22.99
CA VAL A 25 28.99 -7.70 -22.09
C VAL A 25 28.83 -6.25 -22.47
N ASP A 26 27.86 -5.96 -23.34
CA ASP A 26 27.29 -4.63 -23.44
C ASP A 26 26.98 -4.19 -22.01
N SER A 27 27.68 -3.15 -21.56
CA SER A 27 27.47 -2.54 -20.26
C SER A 27 26.09 -1.88 -20.31
N MET A 28 25.05 -2.67 -20.09
CA MET A 28 23.74 -2.15 -19.73
C MET A 28 23.97 -1.40 -18.44
N THR A 29 24.00 -0.07 -18.57
CA THR A 29 23.95 0.82 -17.44
C THR A 29 22.56 0.61 -16.84
N THR A 30 22.44 -0.34 -15.92
CA THR A 30 21.30 -0.43 -15.03
C THR A 30 21.34 0.84 -14.21
N THR A 31 20.54 1.83 -14.60
CA THR A 31 20.18 2.92 -13.69
C THR A 31 19.40 2.28 -12.56
N THR A 32 20.12 1.88 -11.50
CA THR A 32 19.51 1.63 -10.21
C THR A 32 18.91 2.96 -9.78
N VAL A 33 17.64 3.17 -10.09
CA VAL A 33 16.84 4.18 -9.41
C VAL A 33 16.96 3.80 -7.95
N ALA A 34 17.71 4.60 -7.19
CA ALA A 34 17.71 4.51 -5.75
C ALA A 34 16.26 4.72 -5.33
N THR A 35 15.56 3.61 -5.11
CA THR A 35 14.23 3.62 -4.52
C THR A 35 14.49 4.11 -3.12
N THR A 36 14.25 5.41 -2.95
CA THR A 36 14.26 6.01 -1.64
C THR A 36 13.03 5.43 -0.98
N THR A 37 13.19 4.31 -0.28
CA THR A 37 12.16 3.73 0.56
C THR A 37 11.97 4.69 1.70
N THR A 38 11.20 5.74 1.45
CA THR A 38 10.58 6.53 2.50
C THR A 38 9.64 5.56 3.18
N THR A 39 10.07 4.98 4.30
CA THR A 39 9.17 4.24 5.18
C THR A 39 8.17 5.25 5.73
N VAL A 40 7.06 5.42 5.01
CA VAL A 40 5.92 6.21 5.52
C VAL A 40 5.31 5.36 6.62
N THR A 41 5.73 5.64 7.85
CA THR A 41 5.19 4.97 9.04
C THR A 41 3.73 5.38 9.17
N GLU A 42 2.82 4.40 9.13
CA GLU A 42 1.41 4.64 9.40
C GLU A 42 1.25 5.21 10.82
N PRO A 43 0.43 6.26 11.01
CA PRO A 43 0.14 6.75 12.35
C PRO A 43 -0.44 5.63 13.23
N PRO A 44 -0.17 5.65 14.54
CA PRO A 44 -0.72 4.66 15.46
C PRO A 44 -2.25 4.67 15.40
N PHE A 45 -2.86 3.50 15.30
CA PHE A 45 -4.30 3.34 15.28
C PHE A 45 -4.85 3.51 16.71
N PRO A 46 -5.63 4.56 17.00
CA PRO A 46 -6.03 4.90 18.37
C PRO A 46 -7.32 4.21 18.83
N CYS A 47 -7.96 3.44 17.94
CA CYS A 47 -9.27 2.84 18.16
C CYS A 47 -9.11 1.42 18.71
N SER A 48 -10.00 1.00 19.62
CA SER A 48 -9.81 -0.20 20.44
C SER A 48 -10.69 -1.37 20.00
N VAL A 49 -11.94 -1.09 19.64
CA VAL A 49 -12.93 -2.08 19.18
C VAL A 49 -13.07 -2.05 17.67
N CYS A 50 -12.99 -0.86 17.07
CA CYS A 50 -13.14 -0.69 15.64
C CYS A 50 -11.94 -1.25 14.88
N PRO A 51 -12.12 -2.06 13.83
CA PRO A 51 -11.03 -2.43 12.93
C PRO A 51 -10.66 -1.25 12.02
N LYS A 52 -9.52 -1.31 11.34
CA LYS A 52 -9.21 -0.38 10.25
C LYS A 52 -10.20 -0.60 9.11
N ILE A 53 -10.83 0.47 8.62
CA ILE A 53 -11.81 0.40 7.53
C ILE A 53 -11.19 0.52 6.14
N TYR A 54 -9.99 1.09 6.06
CA TYR A 54 -9.25 1.20 4.81
C TYR A 54 -8.83 -0.19 4.31
N ASP A 55 -9.01 -0.45 3.02
CA ASP A 55 -8.77 -1.75 2.40
C ASP A 55 -7.29 -2.17 2.55
N PRO A 56 -7.00 -3.24 3.32
CA PRO A 56 -5.64 -3.70 3.55
C PRO A 56 -5.02 -4.38 2.33
N THR A 57 -5.81 -4.65 1.29
CA THR A 57 -5.31 -5.23 0.03
C THR A 57 -4.58 -4.21 -0.84
N CYS A 58 -4.67 -2.92 -0.53
CA CYS A 58 -3.93 -1.87 -1.23
C CYS A 58 -2.44 -1.94 -0.91
N MET A 59 -1.66 -2.41 -1.89
CA MET A 59 -0.22 -2.59 -1.77
C MET A 59 0.60 -1.37 -2.19
N GLY A 60 -0.05 -0.35 -2.75
CA GLY A 60 0.58 0.92 -3.09
C GLY A 60 0.27 1.39 -4.51
N ILE A 61 0.56 2.67 -4.76
CA ILE A 61 0.34 3.26 -6.09
C ILE A 61 1.22 2.53 -7.12
N GLY A 62 0.58 2.02 -8.17
CA GLY A 62 1.30 1.31 -9.24
C GLY A 62 1.53 -0.18 -9.00
N ILE A 63 0.95 -0.77 -7.96
CA ILE A 63 1.06 -2.21 -7.66
C ILE A 63 -0.34 -2.85 -7.63
N PRO A 64 -0.66 -3.83 -8.50
CA PRO A 64 0.23 -4.50 -9.45
C PRO A 64 0.56 -3.68 -10.71
N ASP A 65 -0.24 -2.68 -11.04
CA ASP A 65 -0.02 -1.75 -12.15
C ASP A 65 -0.61 -0.37 -11.85
N LEU A 66 -0.30 0.64 -12.67
CA LEU A 66 -0.72 2.04 -12.46
C LEU A 66 -2.24 2.26 -12.62
N LEU A 67 -2.96 1.34 -13.25
CA LEU A 67 -4.40 1.50 -13.52
C LEU A 67 -5.25 0.81 -12.46
N THR A 68 -4.74 -0.28 -11.86
CA THR A 68 -5.48 -1.09 -10.87
C THR A 68 -4.94 -0.95 -9.44
N GLY A 69 -3.69 -0.53 -9.27
CA GLY A 69 -3.07 -0.40 -7.95
C GLY A 69 -3.65 0.75 -7.13
N CYS A 70 -4.05 0.46 -5.89
CA CYS A 70 -4.52 1.47 -4.95
C CYS A 70 -3.44 1.87 -3.94
N PRO A 71 -3.37 3.17 -3.56
CA PRO A 71 -2.46 3.62 -2.52
C PRO A 71 -2.72 2.90 -1.20
N THR A 72 -1.65 2.61 -0.48
CA THR A 72 -1.70 2.18 0.92
C THR A 72 -2.37 3.24 1.80
N ALA A 73 -2.81 2.84 3.00
CA ALA A 73 -3.35 3.79 3.98
C ALA A 73 -2.35 4.93 4.31
N ALA A 74 -1.06 4.63 4.31
CA ALA A 74 -0.01 5.61 4.56
C ALA A 74 0.13 6.62 3.40
N GLU A 75 0.12 6.15 2.15
CA GLU A 75 0.17 7.03 0.96
C GLU A 75 -1.09 7.85 0.78
N ALA A 76 -2.24 7.32 1.18
CA ALA A 76 -3.51 8.05 1.20
C ALA A 76 -3.66 8.95 2.44
N ALA A 77 -2.64 9.05 3.29
CA ALA A 77 -2.62 9.83 4.53
C ALA A 77 -3.86 9.59 5.41
N ILE A 78 -4.25 8.31 5.56
CA ILE A 78 -5.42 7.92 6.35
C ILE A 78 -5.09 8.07 7.82
N GLU A 79 -5.80 8.97 8.48
CA GLU A 79 -5.70 9.20 9.92
C GLU A 79 -6.98 8.77 10.62
N TYR A 80 -6.80 8.14 11.78
CA TYR A 80 -7.87 7.73 12.66
C TYR A 80 -7.78 8.56 13.94
N THR A 81 -8.93 9.00 14.45
CA THR A 81 -9.04 9.81 15.66
C THR A 81 -10.22 9.35 16.49
N VAL A 82 -10.13 9.44 17.81
CA VAL A 82 -11.25 9.09 18.70
C VAL A 82 -11.89 10.38 19.20
N GLY A 83 -13.21 10.48 19.08
CA GLY A 83 -14.01 11.59 19.62
C GLY A 83 -13.84 12.95 18.94
N ALA A 84 -12.90 13.12 18.01
CA ALA A 84 -12.66 14.39 17.32
C ALA A 84 -13.84 14.82 16.42
N ILE A 85 -14.51 13.85 15.80
CA ILE A 85 -15.55 14.14 14.81
C ILE A 85 -16.85 14.65 15.43
N THR A 86 -17.08 14.43 16.73
CA THR A 86 -18.32 14.86 17.40
C THR A 86 -18.43 16.37 17.53
N ALA A 87 -17.29 17.07 17.49
CA ALA A 87 -17.25 18.54 17.44
C ALA A 87 -17.77 19.09 16.10
N ILE A 88 -17.68 18.32 15.02
CA ILE A 88 -18.12 18.69 13.67
C ILE A 88 -19.52 18.12 13.40
N ILE A 89 -19.77 16.91 13.90
CA ILE A 89 -20.95 16.11 13.63
C ILE A 89 -21.59 15.67 14.97
N PRO A 90 -22.49 16.48 15.54
CA PRO A 90 -22.94 16.31 16.93
C PRO A 90 -23.86 15.10 17.16
N PHE A 91 -24.32 14.43 16.11
CA PHE A 91 -25.11 13.20 16.25
C PHE A 91 -24.24 11.94 16.45
N ILE A 92 -22.92 12.03 16.25
CA ILE A 92 -22.01 10.91 16.44
C ILE A 92 -21.69 10.78 17.94
N PRO A 93 -21.66 9.55 18.51
CA PRO A 93 -21.36 9.34 19.93
C PRO A 93 -19.95 9.84 20.30
N SER A 94 -19.80 10.44 21.49
CA SER A 94 -18.59 11.14 21.97
C SER A 94 -17.34 10.28 22.21
N GLY A 95 -17.41 8.97 21.96
CA GLY A 95 -16.27 8.04 22.02
C GLY A 95 -16.05 7.28 20.71
N SER A 96 -16.69 7.68 19.62
CA SER A 96 -16.57 6.97 18.35
C SER A 96 -15.18 7.19 17.75
N CYS A 97 -14.61 6.12 17.21
CA CYS A 97 -13.50 6.19 16.28
C CYS A 97 -14.00 6.90 15.02
N ALA A 98 -13.16 7.73 14.42
CA ALA A 98 -13.50 8.47 13.23
C ALA A 98 -12.29 8.60 12.32
N THR A 99 -12.56 8.63 11.02
CA THR A 99 -11.56 8.92 10.00
C THR A 99 -12.16 9.85 8.97
N ILE A 100 -11.31 10.72 8.44
CA ILE A 100 -11.64 11.64 7.36
C ILE A 100 -10.74 11.25 6.21
N ILE A 101 -11.33 10.80 5.11
CA ILE A 101 -10.56 10.31 3.97
C ILE A 101 -10.63 11.31 2.84
N THR A 102 -9.46 11.79 2.46
CA THR A 102 -9.26 12.63 1.27
C THR A 102 -8.20 11.96 0.41
N CYS A 103 -8.61 11.41 -0.72
CA CYS A 103 -7.70 10.68 -1.59
C CYS A 103 -6.70 11.64 -2.29
N PRO A 104 -5.45 11.20 -2.52
CA PRO A 104 -4.45 12.01 -3.22
C PRO A 104 -4.86 12.31 -4.67
N LEU A 105 -4.32 13.41 -5.21
CA LEU A 105 -4.52 13.80 -6.61
C LEU A 105 -4.13 12.62 -7.51
N THR A 106 -5.00 12.25 -8.48
CA THR A 106 -5.00 11.05 -9.34
C THR A 106 -5.81 9.85 -8.85
N THR A 107 -6.32 9.86 -7.62
CA THR A 107 -7.19 8.80 -7.10
C THR A 107 -8.56 9.33 -6.66
N SER A 108 -9.57 8.47 -6.61
CA SER A 108 -10.92 8.77 -6.17
C SER A 108 -11.33 7.78 -5.08
N LEU A 109 -12.00 8.27 -4.04
CA LEU A 109 -12.49 7.42 -2.96
C LEU A 109 -13.62 6.53 -3.47
N ARG A 110 -13.51 5.25 -3.15
CA ARG A 110 -14.50 4.22 -3.41
C ARG A 110 -14.93 3.61 -2.08
N ILE A 111 -16.23 3.72 -1.86
CA ILE A 111 -16.90 3.29 -0.64
C ILE A 111 -17.57 1.98 -0.94
N LYS A 112 -17.07 0.89 -0.35
CA LYS A 112 -17.74 -0.40 -0.40
C LYS A 112 -18.78 -0.44 0.70
N THR A 113 -20.03 -0.56 0.33
CA THR A 113 -21.15 -0.79 1.26
C THR A 113 -21.71 -2.19 1.02
N PRO A 114 -22.47 -2.77 1.96
CA PRO A 114 -23.19 -4.02 1.71
C PRO A 114 -24.13 -3.98 0.49
N LEU A 115 -24.53 -2.79 0.05
CA LEU A 115 -25.43 -2.55 -1.09
C LEU A 115 -24.70 -2.32 -2.41
N GLY A 116 -23.38 -2.10 -2.39
CA GLY A 116 -22.56 -1.85 -3.57
C GLY A 116 -21.48 -0.79 -3.37
N ASP A 117 -20.79 -0.46 -4.46
CA ASP A 117 -19.69 0.50 -4.50
C ASP A 117 -20.17 1.90 -4.89
N LEU A 118 -19.84 2.91 -4.06
CA LEU A 118 -20.19 4.31 -4.31
C LEU A 118 -18.92 5.19 -4.39
N PRO A 119 -18.80 6.06 -5.41
CA PRO A 119 -17.75 7.05 -5.44
C PRO A 119 -18.07 8.23 -4.51
N ALA A 120 -17.06 8.75 -3.81
CA ALA A 120 -17.18 9.98 -3.04
C ALA A 120 -15.92 10.87 -3.21
N PRO A 121 -16.05 12.20 -3.12
CA PRO A 121 -14.89 13.09 -3.16
C PRO A 121 -14.16 13.12 -1.80
N VAL A 122 -14.92 13.24 -0.71
CA VAL A 122 -14.46 13.22 0.69
C VAL A 122 -15.50 12.46 1.48
N LEU A 123 -15.06 11.66 2.45
CA LEU A 123 -15.96 10.93 3.33
C LEU A 123 -15.56 11.10 4.79
N TYR A 124 -16.60 11.29 5.60
CA TYR A 124 -16.54 11.16 7.05
C TYR A 124 -17.03 9.77 7.41
N ALA A 125 -16.17 8.95 7.98
CA ALA A 125 -16.53 7.64 8.49
C ALA A 125 -16.35 7.62 10.01
N TRP A 126 -17.28 7.01 10.72
CA TRP A 126 -17.17 6.79 12.15
C TRP A 126 -17.50 5.35 12.50
N CYS A 127 -16.93 4.86 13.58
CA CYS A 127 -17.22 3.56 14.14
C CYS A 127 -17.43 3.68 15.64
N GLU A 128 -18.47 3.02 16.13
CA GLU A 128 -18.81 3.05 17.54
C GLU A 128 -17.85 2.15 18.32
N GLU A 129 -17.18 2.70 19.34
CA GLU A 129 -16.30 1.91 20.22
C GLU A 129 -17.09 1.17 21.31
N THR A 130 -18.35 1.56 21.54
CA THR A 130 -19.20 1.03 22.61
C THR A 130 -20.65 1.01 22.16
N GLY A 131 -21.45 0.11 22.72
CA GLY A 131 -22.86 -0.03 22.40
C GLY A 131 -23.17 -1.28 21.58
N PRO A 132 -24.41 -1.43 21.11
CA PRO A 132 -24.86 -2.60 20.35
C PRO A 132 -24.23 -2.67 18.96
N ASP A 133 -23.86 -1.52 18.39
CA ASP A 133 -23.28 -1.39 17.04
C ASP A 133 -21.74 -1.29 17.08
N ALA A 134 -21.13 -1.63 18.21
CA ALA A 134 -19.70 -1.46 18.42
C ALA A 134 -18.86 -2.28 17.42
N GLY A 135 -17.83 -1.65 16.84
CA GLY A 135 -16.98 -2.26 15.82
C GLY A 135 -17.50 -2.12 14.39
N THR A 136 -18.67 -1.51 14.19
CA THR A 136 -19.24 -1.28 12.85
C THR A 136 -18.96 0.13 12.36
N TRP A 137 -18.53 0.25 11.11
CA TRP A 137 -18.26 1.53 10.47
C TRP A 137 -19.49 2.06 9.73
N TYR A 138 -19.70 3.36 9.85
CA TYR A 138 -20.80 4.08 9.27
C TYR A 138 -20.33 5.35 8.57
N THR A 139 -21.11 5.78 7.59
CA THR A 139 -21.05 7.13 7.02
C THR A 139 -22.46 7.69 6.84
N GLY A 140 -22.59 8.99 6.59
CA GLY A 140 -23.88 9.64 6.35
C GLY A 140 -24.00 11.01 7.00
N THR A 141 -25.17 11.61 6.84
CA THR A 141 -25.45 12.98 7.30
C THR A 141 -26.25 13.02 8.59
N SER A 142 -26.74 11.88 9.09
CA SER A 142 -27.47 11.76 10.35
C SER A 142 -27.49 10.31 10.84
N ILE A 143 -27.87 10.09 12.11
CA ILE A 143 -28.04 8.73 12.68
C ILE A 143 -29.10 7.91 11.94
N LEU A 144 -30.11 8.57 11.33
CA LEU A 144 -31.21 7.93 10.61
C LEU A 144 -30.86 7.62 9.15
N LEU A 145 -29.93 8.38 8.56
CA LEU A 145 -29.45 8.21 7.20
C LEU A 145 -28.00 7.71 7.19
N ARG A 146 -27.63 6.91 8.20
CA ARG A 146 -26.34 6.26 8.26
C ARG A 146 -26.33 5.04 7.34
N ILE A 147 -25.21 4.86 6.65
CA ILE A 147 -24.95 3.75 5.74
C ILE A 147 -23.77 2.99 6.32
N GLU A 148 -23.93 1.68 6.44
CA GLU A 148 -22.86 0.79 6.89
C GLU A 148 -21.76 0.70 5.81
N LEU A 149 -20.52 0.76 6.28
CA LEU A 149 -19.32 0.66 5.46
C LEU A 149 -18.69 -0.72 5.64
N ALA A 150 -18.46 -1.38 4.51
CA ALA A 150 -17.69 -2.63 4.48
C ALA A 150 -16.19 -2.35 4.31
N SER A 151 -15.82 -1.40 3.46
CA SER A 151 -14.42 -1.04 3.20
C SER A 151 -14.32 0.31 2.48
N LEU A 152 -13.18 0.98 2.64
CA LEU A 152 -12.86 2.22 1.95
C LEU A 152 -11.52 2.06 1.22
N ALA A 153 -11.44 2.47 -0.04
CA ALA A 153 -10.18 2.48 -0.78
C ALA A 153 -10.13 3.68 -1.72
N CYS A 154 -8.97 4.34 -1.80
CA CYS A 154 -8.70 5.25 -2.90
C CYS A 154 -8.32 4.41 -4.13
N GLN A 155 -8.92 4.65 -5.28
CA GLN A 155 -8.60 3.96 -6.53
C GLN A 155 -8.17 4.93 -7.63
N PRO A 156 -7.28 4.56 -8.55
CA PRO A 156 -6.87 5.41 -9.66
C PRO A 156 -8.08 5.92 -10.46
N ILE A 157 -8.05 7.20 -10.82
CA ILE A 157 -8.99 7.76 -11.79
C ILE A 157 -8.48 7.36 -13.17
N ILE A 158 -9.03 6.29 -13.72
CA ILE A 158 -8.82 5.93 -15.13
C ILE A 158 -9.53 6.98 -15.99
N SER A 159 -8.80 8.02 -16.38
CA SER A 159 -9.19 8.86 -17.52
C SER A 159 -8.98 8.01 -18.77
N GLY A 160 -10.09 7.52 -19.33
CA GLY A 160 -10.10 7.08 -20.73
C GLY A 160 -9.82 8.24 -21.68
#